data_AF-A0AB38BD70-F1
#
_entry.id   AF-A0AB38BD70-F1
#
_cell.length_a   1.000
_cell.length_b   1.000
_cell.length_c   1.000
_cell.angle_alpha   90.00
_cell.angle_beta   90.00
_cell.angle_gamma   90.00
#
_symmetry.space_group_name_H-M   'P 1'
#
loop_
_entity.id
_entity.type
_entity.pdbx_description
1 polymer ?
#
loop_
_entity_poly.entity_id
_entity_poly.type
_entity_poly.pdbx_seq_one_letter_code
_entity_poly.pdbx_strand_id
1 'polypeptide(L)'
;MTDTDPAIRALRADDQSQMGRAAGGMGASATDRLADLDQCASTVRAWSPLLVPGVLQTAAYAAAAIRSRTPSLPPEEVDRRVEHRVRRSQQFLSRWSGAGGEGHAWLLVGEAGLMQAITTLDAHAAQMARLISTIDRCPRISVAVLPDDASTAGTCEPFSVHALEDGQRVGHLETAVGGWYTTRPEDLARLYSQFAHLGRWALGRDETRKVIKAWLTSCYLTSSGEESRSGSRHTQTPTIAYSPPSPDQGR
;
A
#
# COMPACT_ATOMS: atom_id res chain seq x y z
N MET A 1 24.52 -20.30 2.70
CA MET A 1 24.80 -19.45 3.87
C MET A 1 24.66 -18.02 3.42
N THR A 2 23.50 -17.44 3.65
CA THR A 2 22.99 -16.22 3.03
C THR A 2 23.71 -15.00 3.61
N ASP A 3 24.56 -14.38 2.79
CA ASP A 3 25.15 -13.08 3.09
C ASP A 3 24.00 -12.06 3.13
N THR A 4 23.65 -11.61 4.33
CA THR A 4 22.53 -10.69 4.51
C THR A 4 22.94 -9.32 3.98
N ASP A 5 22.06 -8.69 3.20
CA ASP A 5 22.25 -7.36 2.63
C ASP A 5 22.83 -6.37 3.66
N PRO A 6 23.88 -5.58 3.33
CA PRO A 6 24.45 -4.57 4.22
C PRO A 6 23.41 -3.59 4.78
N ALA A 7 22.29 -3.33 4.11
CA ALA A 7 21.19 -2.52 4.62
C ALA A 7 20.44 -3.20 5.78
N ILE A 8 20.23 -4.52 5.70
CA ILE A 8 19.66 -5.32 6.79
C ILE A 8 20.69 -5.45 7.93
N ARG A 9 21.98 -5.59 7.62
CA ARG A 9 23.04 -5.57 8.63
C ARG A 9 23.14 -4.21 9.35
N ALA A 10 22.91 -3.09 8.66
CA ALA A 10 22.90 -1.77 9.28
C ALA A 10 21.74 -1.60 10.27
N LEU A 11 20.53 -2.10 9.93
CA LEU A 11 19.44 -2.18 10.90
C LEU A 11 19.83 -3.02 12.14
N ARG A 12 20.63 -4.07 11.95
CA ARG A 12 21.13 -4.91 13.06
C ARG A 12 22.22 -4.26 13.92
N ALA A 13 22.94 -3.26 13.40
CA ALA A 13 24.16 -2.71 14.01
C ALA A 13 23.93 -1.45 14.86
N ASP A 14 22.91 -0.65 14.55
CA ASP A 14 22.55 0.49 15.38
C ASP A 14 21.90 0.00 16.69
N ASP A 15 22.39 0.48 17.83
CA ASP A 15 21.82 0.24 19.16
C ASP A 15 20.34 0.69 19.18
N GLN A 16 19.43 -0.25 18.92
CA GLN A 16 17.98 -0.04 18.83
C GLN A 16 17.29 0.05 20.21
N SER A 17 18.03 0.39 21.26
CA SER A 17 17.48 0.62 22.60
C SER A 17 16.47 1.77 22.66
N GLN A 18 16.41 2.61 21.61
CA GLN A 18 15.33 3.54 21.30
C GLN A 18 14.84 3.35 19.85
N MET A 19 13.56 3.66 19.58
CA MET A 19 12.97 3.69 18.23
C MET A 19 13.89 4.53 17.32
N GLY A 20 14.70 3.87 16.50
CA GLY A 20 15.82 4.48 15.80
C GLY A 20 15.38 5.00 14.45
N ARG A 21 15.63 6.29 14.19
CA ARG A 21 15.67 6.83 12.83
C ARG A 21 16.83 6.15 12.11
N ALA A 22 16.58 5.07 11.38
CA ALA A 22 17.56 4.59 10.42
C ALA A 22 17.71 5.68 9.35
N ALA A 23 18.80 6.46 9.40
CA ALA A 23 19.01 7.67 8.60
C ALA A 23 18.65 7.43 7.13
N GLY A 24 17.49 7.92 6.71
CA GLY A 24 16.95 7.77 5.39
C GLY A 24 15.83 8.78 5.25
N GLY A 25 16.19 10.00 4.83
CA GLY A 25 15.19 10.99 4.44
C GLY A 25 14.25 10.41 3.38
N MET A 26 13.12 11.09 3.12
CA MET A 26 12.30 10.77 1.95
C MET A 26 13.15 10.92 0.69
N GLY A 27 13.60 9.80 0.11
CA GLY A 27 14.55 9.74 -1.01
C GLY A 27 14.81 8.30 -1.48
N ALA A 28 15.66 8.15 -2.50
CA ALA A 28 16.03 6.86 -3.10
C ALA A 28 16.47 5.82 -2.07
N SER A 29 17.33 6.23 -1.11
CA SER A 29 17.85 5.35 -0.06
C SER A 29 16.78 4.72 0.85
N ALA A 30 15.66 5.40 1.08
CA ALA A 30 14.55 4.86 1.84
C ALA A 30 13.72 3.85 1.01
N THR A 31 13.60 4.11 -0.30
CA THR A 31 12.90 3.19 -1.21
C THR A 31 13.70 1.92 -1.44
N ASP A 32 15.03 2.03 -1.55
CA ASP A 32 15.94 0.91 -1.76
C ASP A 32 15.91 -0.04 -0.56
N ARG A 33 16.01 0.46 0.68
CA ARG A 33 15.88 -0.38 1.88
C ARG A 33 14.58 -1.17 1.95
N LEU A 34 13.49 -0.53 1.57
CA LEU A 34 12.19 -1.20 1.59
C LEU A 34 12.06 -2.21 0.44
N ALA A 35 12.77 -2.00 -0.68
CA ALA A 35 12.92 -3.01 -1.73
C ALA A 35 13.70 -4.23 -1.23
N ASP A 36 14.76 -4.03 -0.46
CA ASP A 36 15.55 -5.13 0.13
C ASP A 36 14.68 -5.97 1.07
N LEU A 37 13.90 -5.32 1.95
CA LEU A 37 12.94 -6.01 2.81
C LEU A 37 11.89 -6.80 2.01
N ASP A 38 11.32 -6.18 0.97
CA ASP A 38 10.35 -6.83 0.09
C ASP A 38 10.93 -8.09 -0.59
N GLN A 39 12.22 -8.08 -0.96
CA GLN A 39 12.90 -9.19 -1.60
C GLN A 39 13.28 -10.30 -0.62
N CYS A 40 13.62 -9.96 0.62
CA CYS A 40 13.96 -10.95 1.66
C CYS A 40 12.75 -11.43 2.47
N ALA A 41 11.56 -10.89 2.23
CA ALA A 41 10.35 -11.22 2.99
C ALA A 41 9.77 -12.59 2.59
N SER A 42 9.51 -13.44 3.59
CA SER A 42 8.62 -14.60 3.49
C SER A 42 7.15 -14.21 3.64
N THR A 43 6.85 -13.14 4.38
CA THR A 43 5.52 -12.53 4.37
C THR A 43 5.58 -11.02 4.47
N VAL A 44 4.62 -10.35 3.82
CA VAL A 44 4.44 -8.90 3.91
C VAL A 44 3.03 -8.61 4.38
N ARG A 45 2.89 -7.73 5.37
CA ARG A 45 1.60 -7.16 5.79
C ARG A 45 1.71 -5.66 5.72
N ALA A 46 0.87 -5.00 4.94
CA ALA A 46 0.94 -3.55 4.78
C ALA A 46 -0.44 -2.91 4.88
N TRP A 47 -0.52 -1.80 5.61
CA TRP A 47 -1.67 -0.94 5.71
C TRP A 47 -1.39 0.38 4.98
N SER A 48 -2.27 0.77 4.06
CA SER A 48 -2.18 2.04 3.33
C SER A 48 -3.55 2.76 3.39
N PRO A 49 -3.75 3.68 4.34
CA PRO A 49 -5.05 4.30 4.59
C PRO A 49 -5.49 5.23 3.47
N LEU A 50 -4.55 6.06 2.98
CA LEU A 50 -4.88 7.21 2.12
C LEU A 50 -4.47 7.03 0.67
N LEU A 51 -3.65 6.04 0.35
CA LEU A 51 -3.09 5.84 -0.98
C LEU A 51 -3.05 4.35 -1.30
N VAL A 52 -3.01 4.02 -2.60
CA VAL A 52 -2.71 2.66 -3.03
C VAL A 52 -1.29 2.26 -2.56
N PRO A 53 -1.08 1.02 -2.05
CA PRO A 53 0.23 0.54 -1.63
C PRO A 53 1.30 0.75 -2.71
N GLY A 54 2.46 1.31 -2.31
CA GLY A 54 3.52 1.73 -3.24
C GLY A 54 3.96 0.66 -4.24
N VAL A 55 3.99 -0.61 -3.82
CA VAL A 55 4.36 -1.76 -4.66
C VAL A 55 3.33 -2.11 -5.73
N LEU A 56 2.11 -1.57 -5.64
CA LEU A 56 1.04 -1.75 -6.61
C LEU A 56 0.77 -0.49 -7.45
N GLN A 57 1.51 0.59 -7.22
CA GLN A 57 1.33 1.85 -7.94
C GLN A 57 1.83 1.74 -9.39
N THR A 58 1.09 2.34 -10.31
CA THR A 58 1.53 2.67 -11.67
C THR A 58 2.49 3.86 -11.61
N ALA A 59 3.31 4.07 -12.65
CA ALA A 59 4.25 5.19 -12.69
C ALA A 59 3.54 6.55 -12.55
N ALA A 60 2.41 6.74 -13.23
CA ALA A 60 1.63 7.98 -13.14
C ALA A 60 1.07 8.23 -11.73
N TYR A 61 0.53 7.20 -11.08
CA TYR A 61 0.04 7.31 -9.71
C TYR A 61 1.18 7.55 -8.71
N ALA A 62 2.31 6.86 -8.89
CA ALA A 62 3.50 7.07 -8.08
C ALA A 62 4.01 8.52 -8.18
N ALA A 63 4.07 9.09 -9.39
CA ALA A 63 4.49 10.47 -9.61
C ALA A 63 3.58 11.46 -8.87
N ALA A 64 2.27 11.29 -8.98
CA ALA A 64 1.29 12.07 -8.24
C ALA A 64 1.43 11.94 -6.71
N ALA A 65 1.57 10.71 -6.20
CA ALA A 65 1.74 10.45 -4.78
C ALA A 65 3.05 11.03 -4.22
N ILE A 66 4.13 11.05 -5.01
CA ILE A 66 5.40 11.68 -4.63
C ILE A 66 5.23 13.20 -4.56
N ARG A 67 4.59 13.82 -5.57
CA ARG A 67 4.34 15.26 -5.61
C ARG A 67 3.40 15.73 -4.49
N SER A 68 2.36 14.95 -4.17
CA SER A 68 1.40 15.32 -3.11
C SER A 68 2.06 15.37 -1.72
N ARG A 69 3.08 14.54 -1.49
CA ARG A 69 3.82 14.50 -0.23
C ARG A 69 4.96 15.50 -0.14
N THR A 70 5.50 15.94 -1.28
CA THR A 70 6.54 16.96 -1.31
C THR A 70 6.31 17.88 -2.52
N PRO A 71 5.44 18.89 -2.38
CA PRO A 71 5.07 19.76 -3.51
C PRO A 71 6.24 20.56 -4.08
N SER A 72 7.27 20.84 -3.27
CA SER A 72 8.47 21.59 -3.66
C SER A 72 9.56 20.74 -4.33
N LEU A 73 9.31 19.47 -4.61
CA LEU A 73 10.31 18.56 -5.18
C LEU A 73 10.60 18.93 -6.65
N PRO A 74 11.87 19.05 -7.07
CA PRO A 74 12.21 19.28 -8.48
C PRO A 74 11.72 18.15 -9.39
N PRO A 75 11.31 18.40 -10.64
CA PRO A 75 10.82 17.37 -11.56
C PRO A 75 11.78 16.18 -11.74
N GLU A 76 13.08 16.44 -11.91
CA GLU A 76 14.10 15.40 -12.07
C GLU A 76 14.20 14.46 -10.86
N GLU A 77 13.98 14.99 -9.65
CA GLU A 77 13.97 14.20 -8.43
C GLU A 77 12.66 13.40 -8.28
N VAL A 78 11.53 13.93 -8.80
CA VAL A 78 10.29 13.15 -8.91
C VAL A 78 10.53 11.95 -9.83
N ASP A 79 11.09 12.18 -11.01
CA ASP A 79 11.33 11.13 -12.02
C ASP A 79 12.25 10.04 -11.46
N ARG A 80 13.34 10.43 -10.79
CA ARG A 80 14.22 9.49 -10.09
C ARG A 80 13.47 8.65 -9.07
N ARG A 81 12.65 9.27 -8.20
CA ARG A 81 11.88 8.52 -7.19
C ARG A 81 10.83 7.60 -7.80
N VAL A 82 10.21 8.01 -8.91
CA VAL A 82 9.29 7.17 -9.68
C VAL A 82 10.02 5.96 -10.23
N GLU A 83 11.21 6.13 -10.80
CA GLU A 83 12.02 5.03 -11.31
C GLU A 83 12.34 3.99 -10.22
N HIS A 84 12.83 4.44 -9.07
CA HIS A 84 13.09 3.56 -7.92
C HIS A 84 11.81 2.83 -7.47
N ARG A 85 10.67 3.53 -7.41
CA ARG A 85 9.38 2.94 -7.01
C ARG A 85 8.87 1.92 -8.03
N VAL A 86 9.01 2.19 -9.32
CA VAL A 86 8.62 1.27 -10.40
C VAL A 86 9.50 0.02 -10.39
N ARG A 87 10.83 0.18 -10.24
CA ARG A 87 11.76 -0.94 -10.12
C ARG A 87 11.40 -1.83 -8.93
N ARG A 88 11.17 -1.22 -7.76
CA ARG A 88 10.71 -1.94 -6.56
C ARG A 88 9.39 -2.67 -6.78
N SER A 89 8.40 -2.03 -7.41
CA SER A 89 7.11 -2.65 -7.74
C SER A 89 7.26 -3.86 -8.65
N GLN A 90 8.10 -3.76 -9.69
CA GLN A 90 8.37 -4.88 -10.61
C GLN A 90 9.02 -6.05 -9.88
N GLN A 91 10.03 -5.79 -9.05
CA GLN A 91 10.70 -6.82 -8.25
C GLN A 91 9.73 -7.47 -7.25
N PHE A 92 8.88 -6.69 -6.59
CA PHE A 92 7.84 -7.19 -5.70
C PHE A 92 6.87 -8.11 -6.46
N LEU A 93 6.28 -7.63 -7.55
CA LEU A 93 5.32 -8.41 -8.33
C LEU A 93 5.95 -9.69 -8.89
N SER A 94 7.19 -9.62 -9.39
CA SER A 94 7.92 -10.80 -9.87
C SER A 94 8.07 -11.89 -8.78
N ARG A 95 8.31 -11.49 -7.54
CA ARG A 95 8.45 -12.42 -6.40
C ARG A 95 7.12 -13.05 -5.99
N TRP A 96 6.04 -12.28 -6.04
CA TRP A 96 4.75 -12.68 -5.48
C TRP A 96 3.69 -13.12 -6.52
N SER A 97 3.97 -13.03 -7.83
CA SER A 97 2.99 -13.40 -8.87
C SER A 97 2.88 -14.90 -9.14
N GLY A 98 3.91 -15.69 -8.85
CA GLY A 98 3.94 -17.13 -9.14
C GLY A 98 3.16 -17.97 -8.11
N ALA A 99 2.54 -19.07 -8.54
CA ALA A 99 1.73 -19.94 -7.67
C ALA A 99 2.55 -20.93 -6.81
N GLY A 100 3.86 -21.09 -7.05
CA GLY A 100 4.71 -22.12 -6.44
C GLY A 100 5.57 -21.70 -5.24
N GLY A 101 5.41 -20.48 -4.72
CA GLY A 101 6.19 -20.01 -3.56
C GLY A 101 5.42 -20.11 -2.24
N GLU A 102 6.14 -20.27 -1.12
CA GLU A 102 5.55 -20.55 0.20
C GLU A 102 5.09 -19.30 0.98
N GLY A 103 5.52 -18.11 0.55
CA GLY A 103 5.16 -16.86 1.22
C GLY A 103 3.85 -16.24 0.75
N HIS A 104 3.37 -15.20 1.46
CA HIS A 104 2.21 -14.40 1.04
C HIS A 104 2.31 -12.92 1.43
N ALA A 105 1.74 -12.04 0.60
CA ALA A 105 1.63 -10.62 0.85
C ALA A 105 0.16 -10.21 1.07
N TRP A 106 -0.13 -9.57 2.21
CA TRP A 106 -1.45 -9.01 2.54
C TRP A 106 -1.37 -7.49 2.56
N LEU A 107 -2.12 -6.86 1.68
CA LEU A 107 -2.10 -5.43 1.45
C LEU A 107 -3.51 -4.88 1.71
N LEU A 108 -3.65 -4.20 2.85
CA LEU A 108 -4.88 -3.50 3.22
C LEU A 108 -4.82 -2.07 2.72
N VAL A 109 -5.90 -1.63 2.08
CA VAL A 109 -6.05 -0.28 1.51
C VAL A 109 -7.29 0.36 2.09
N GLY A 110 -7.19 1.59 2.60
CA GLY A 110 -8.39 2.35 2.98
C GLY A 110 -9.20 2.74 1.74
N GLU A 111 -10.51 2.86 1.89
CA GLU A 111 -11.41 3.28 0.82
C GLU A 111 -11.00 4.64 0.23
N ALA A 112 -10.59 5.58 1.09
CA ALA A 112 -10.01 6.85 0.69
C ALA A 112 -8.86 6.71 -0.34
N GLY A 113 -8.03 5.68 -0.22
CA GLY A 113 -6.94 5.40 -1.16
C GLY A 113 -7.40 5.06 -2.59
N LEU A 114 -8.64 4.58 -2.74
CA LEU A 114 -9.27 4.36 -4.04
C LEU A 114 -9.92 5.64 -4.58
N MET A 115 -10.31 6.57 -3.71
CA MET A 115 -11.06 7.77 -4.10
C MET A 115 -10.20 9.01 -4.34
N GLN A 116 -9.01 9.08 -3.73
CA GLN A 116 -8.19 10.29 -3.78
C GLN A 116 -7.84 10.72 -5.21
N ALA A 117 -8.36 11.88 -5.62
CA ALA A 117 -8.10 12.50 -6.92
C ALA A 117 -6.71 13.20 -6.95
N ILE A 118 -5.64 12.42 -6.80
CA ILE A 118 -4.26 12.91 -6.91
C ILE A 118 -3.70 12.82 -8.34
N THR A 119 -4.41 12.14 -9.23
CA THR A 119 -4.04 11.95 -10.65
C THR A 119 -5.15 12.45 -11.58
N THR A 120 -4.88 12.46 -12.89
CA THR A 120 -5.95 12.60 -13.89
C THR A 120 -6.87 11.37 -13.84
N LEU A 121 -8.11 11.52 -14.34
CA LEU A 121 -9.09 10.43 -14.34
C LEU A 121 -8.57 9.16 -15.02
N ASP A 122 -7.93 9.30 -16.18
CA ASP A 122 -7.36 8.16 -16.94
C ASP A 122 -6.24 7.46 -16.18
N ALA A 123 -5.34 8.22 -15.54
CA ALA A 123 -4.26 7.64 -14.75
C ALA A 123 -4.78 6.93 -13.50
N HIS A 124 -5.83 7.46 -12.89
CA HIS A 124 -6.50 6.81 -11.76
C HIS A 124 -7.22 5.54 -12.19
N ALA A 125 -7.93 5.58 -13.32
CA ALA A 125 -8.60 4.41 -13.89
C ALA A 125 -7.58 3.31 -14.22
N ALA A 126 -6.43 3.67 -14.80
CA ALA A 126 -5.33 2.73 -15.02
C ALA A 126 -4.79 2.13 -13.71
N GLN A 127 -4.70 2.93 -12.63
CA GLN A 127 -4.32 2.44 -11.31
C GLN A 127 -5.32 1.42 -10.74
N MET A 128 -6.62 1.67 -10.85
CA MET A 128 -7.65 0.74 -10.37
C MET A 128 -7.67 -0.54 -11.21
N ALA A 129 -7.49 -0.44 -12.53
CA ALA A 129 -7.35 -1.60 -13.41
C ALA A 129 -6.13 -2.46 -13.02
N ARG A 130 -5.00 -1.82 -12.64
CA ARG A 130 -3.81 -2.52 -12.11
C ARG A 130 -4.12 -3.28 -10.82
N LEU A 131 -4.92 -2.72 -9.90
CA LEU A 131 -5.33 -3.42 -8.69
C LEU A 131 -6.18 -4.66 -9.00
N ILE A 132 -7.19 -4.52 -9.86
CA ILE A 132 -8.01 -5.67 -10.31
C ILE A 132 -7.14 -6.75 -10.95
N SER A 133 -6.24 -6.36 -11.86
CA SER A 133 -5.32 -7.30 -12.51
C SER A 133 -4.43 -8.03 -11.51
N THR A 134 -3.96 -7.34 -10.48
CA THR A 134 -3.16 -7.94 -9.40
C THR A 134 -3.97 -8.95 -8.61
N ILE A 135 -5.18 -8.57 -8.16
CA ILE A 135 -6.10 -9.45 -7.43
C ILE A 135 -6.41 -10.71 -8.25
N ASP A 136 -6.63 -10.55 -9.56
CA ASP A 136 -7.00 -11.67 -10.43
C ASP A 136 -5.84 -12.62 -10.72
N ARG A 137 -4.62 -12.08 -10.90
CA ARG A 137 -3.50 -12.83 -11.48
C ARG A 137 -2.40 -13.22 -10.50
N CYS A 138 -2.36 -12.62 -9.30
CA CYS A 138 -1.29 -12.84 -8.32
C CYS A 138 -1.85 -13.56 -7.08
N PRO A 139 -1.89 -14.90 -7.05
CA PRO A 139 -2.56 -15.64 -5.97
C PRO A 139 -1.92 -15.45 -4.60
N ARG A 140 -0.64 -15.07 -4.53
CA ARG A 140 0.09 -14.81 -3.28
C ARG A 140 0.06 -13.34 -2.85
N ILE A 141 -0.76 -12.53 -3.51
CA ILE A 141 -1.02 -11.13 -3.13
C ILE A 141 -2.51 -11.00 -2.83
N SER A 142 -2.84 -10.82 -1.56
CA SER A 142 -4.18 -10.43 -1.15
C SER A 142 -4.26 -8.91 -1.03
N VAL A 143 -5.15 -8.30 -1.80
CA VAL A 143 -5.53 -6.90 -1.63
C VAL A 143 -6.93 -6.87 -1.06
N ALA A 144 -7.12 -6.15 0.04
CA ALA A 144 -8.43 -5.98 0.67
C ALA A 144 -8.66 -4.50 1.01
N VAL A 145 -9.88 -4.03 0.74
CA VAL A 145 -10.28 -2.65 1.02
C VAL A 145 -10.92 -2.57 2.39
N LEU A 146 -10.51 -1.60 3.20
CA LEU A 146 -11.20 -1.24 4.44
C LEU A 146 -12.17 -0.09 4.14
N PRO A 147 -13.49 -0.30 4.23
CA PRO A 147 -14.47 0.77 4.05
C PRO A 147 -14.34 1.83 5.14
N ASP A 148 -14.63 3.09 4.80
CA ASP A 148 -14.47 4.21 5.73
C ASP A 148 -15.50 4.17 6.89
N ASP A 149 -16.66 3.56 6.66
CA ASP A 149 -17.73 3.37 7.65
C ASP A 149 -17.58 2.09 8.51
N ALA A 150 -16.64 1.21 8.16
CA ALA A 150 -16.50 -0.10 8.80
C ALA A 150 -15.69 -0.09 10.10
N SER A 151 -14.82 0.91 10.35
CA SER A 151 -14.04 0.95 11.60
C SER A 151 -13.52 2.33 11.99
N THR A 152 -13.48 2.61 13.29
CA THR A 152 -12.68 3.72 13.87
C THR A 152 -11.16 3.46 13.76
N ALA A 153 -10.75 2.24 13.42
CA ALA A 153 -9.36 1.79 13.34
C ALA A 153 -8.59 2.29 12.10
N GLY A 154 -9.31 2.77 11.08
CA GLY A 154 -8.72 3.35 9.87
C GLY A 154 -7.91 4.64 10.09
N THR A 155 -7.86 5.13 11.34
CA THR A 155 -7.15 6.35 11.76
C THR A 155 -5.64 6.15 11.99
N CYS A 156 -5.13 4.92 12.00
CA CYS A 156 -3.71 4.66 12.22
C CYS A 156 -2.85 4.99 10.99
N GLU A 157 -1.61 5.41 11.24
CA GLU A 157 -0.62 5.77 10.22
C GLU A 157 -0.30 4.57 9.30
N PRO A 158 0.14 4.81 8.05
CA PRO A 158 0.62 3.75 7.18
C PRO A 158 1.80 3.00 7.82
N PHE A 159 1.72 1.67 7.78
CA PHE A 159 2.78 0.80 8.26
C PHE A 159 2.86 -0.50 7.45
N SER A 160 3.99 -1.19 7.58
CA SER A 160 4.17 -2.54 7.07
C SER A 160 5.00 -3.38 8.01
N VAL A 161 4.74 -4.68 8.05
CA VAL A 161 5.55 -5.67 8.78
C VAL A 161 6.02 -6.72 7.79
N HIS A 162 7.33 -6.94 7.79
CA HIS A 162 8.03 -7.90 6.93
C HIS A 162 8.56 -9.01 7.82
N ALA A 163 8.07 -10.24 7.62
CA ALA A 163 8.76 -11.41 8.16
C ALA A 163 9.75 -11.89 7.10
N LEU A 164 11.02 -12.00 7.46
CA LEU A 164 12.09 -12.37 6.55
C LEU A 164 12.27 -13.89 6.50
N GLU A 165 12.95 -14.38 5.47
CA GLU A 165 13.25 -15.81 5.30
C GLU A 165 14.15 -16.38 6.40
N ASP A 166 14.95 -15.54 7.06
CA ASP A 166 15.81 -15.92 8.19
C ASP A 166 15.10 -15.93 9.56
N GLY A 167 13.77 -15.70 9.56
CA GLY A 167 12.93 -15.68 10.75
C GLY A 167 12.88 -14.33 11.47
N GLN A 168 13.67 -13.33 11.04
CA GLN A 168 13.58 -11.98 11.59
C GLN A 168 12.30 -11.27 11.16
N ARG A 169 11.92 -10.24 11.92
CA ARG A 169 10.75 -9.40 11.63
C ARG A 169 11.13 -7.94 11.71
N VAL A 170 10.69 -7.16 10.72
CA VAL A 170 10.96 -5.73 10.63
C VAL A 170 9.64 -5.00 10.41
N GLY A 171 9.31 -4.10 11.33
CA GLY A 171 8.25 -3.12 11.18
C GLY A 171 8.81 -1.89 10.45
N HIS A 172 8.01 -1.33 9.55
CA HIS A 172 8.29 -0.07 8.88
C HIS A 172 7.07 0.84 9.02
N LEU A 173 7.26 2.04 9.55
CA LEU A 173 6.25 3.08 9.66
C LEU A 173 6.61 4.23 8.74
N GLU A 174 5.62 4.74 8.03
CA GLU A 174 5.84 5.83 7.10
C GLU A 174 5.28 7.14 7.68
N THR A 175 6.13 8.16 7.78
CA THR A 175 5.76 9.48 8.34
C THR A 175 5.97 10.58 7.31
N ALA A 176 5.48 11.78 7.63
CA ALA A 176 5.69 12.97 6.80
C ALA A 176 7.19 13.34 6.66
N VAL A 177 8.06 12.90 7.57
CA VAL A 177 9.49 13.25 7.58
C VAL A 177 10.40 12.10 7.13
N GLY A 178 9.86 10.91 6.89
CA GLY A 178 10.63 9.73 6.45
C GLY A 178 10.07 8.40 6.97
N GLY A 179 10.76 7.33 6.61
CA GLY A 179 10.48 5.98 7.11
C GLY A 179 11.18 5.71 8.44
N TRP A 180 10.49 5.02 9.33
CA TRP A 180 11.02 4.50 10.59
C TRP A 180 10.97 2.98 10.57
N TYR A 181 12.00 2.35 11.13
CA TYR A 181 12.11 0.90 11.18
C TYR A 181 12.24 0.44 12.63
N THR A 182 11.65 -0.70 12.96
CA THR A 182 11.73 -1.29 14.30
C THR A 182 11.81 -2.81 14.21
N THR A 183 12.67 -3.41 15.02
CA THR A 183 12.67 -4.86 15.26
C THR A 183 12.29 -5.20 16.70
N ARG A 184 11.82 -4.21 17.48
CA ARG A 184 11.46 -4.39 18.88
C ARG A 184 10.22 -5.29 18.99
N PRO A 185 10.25 -6.35 19.82
CA PRO A 185 9.14 -7.30 19.92
C PRO A 185 7.78 -6.64 20.25
N GLU A 186 7.77 -5.64 21.12
CA GLU A 186 6.58 -4.90 21.55
C GLU A 186 5.98 -4.05 20.43
N ASP A 187 6.82 -3.39 19.62
CA ASP A 187 6.36 -2.61 18.47
C ASP A 187 5.77 -3.55 17.41
N LEU A 188 6.48 -4.65 17.12
CA LEU A 188 6.00 -5.66 16.18
C LEU A 188 4.67 -6.26 16.63
N ALA A 189 4.53 -6.61 17.92
CA ALA A 189 3.27 -7.12 18.48
C ALA A 189 2.13 -6.12 18.30
N ARG A 190 2.39 -4.82 18.52
CA ARG A 190 1.41 -3.76 18.29
C ARG A 190 1.01 -3.64 16.83
N LEU A 191 1.97 -3.64 15.90
CA LEU A 191 1.70 -3.57 14.46
C LEU A 191 0.91 -4.79 13.96
N TYR A 192 1.24 -6.00 14.42
CA TYR A 192 0.45 -7.19 14.10
C TYR A 192 -0.97 -7.13 14.65
N SER A 193 -1.14 -6.69 15.90
CA SER A 193 -2.46 -6.51 16.52
C SER A 193 -3.30 -5.51 15.73
N GLN A 194 -2.70 -4.37 15.35
CA GLN A 194 -3.36 -3.35 14.54
C GLN A 194 -3.75 -3.89 13.16
N PHE A 195 -2.85 -4.59 12.47
CA PHE A 195 -3.15 -5.19 11.17
C PHE A 195 -4.28 -6.23 11.25
N ALA A 196 -4.25 -7.09 12.27
CA ALA A 196 -5.30 -8.07 12.51
C ALA A 196 -6.64 -7.39 12.85
N HIS A 197 -6.61 -6.25 13.53
CA HIS A 197 -7.81 -5.46 13.83
C HIS A 197 -8.43 -4.85 12.57
N LEU A 198 -7.61 -4.22 11.71
CA LEU A 198 -8.03 -3.69 10.41
C LEU A 198 -8.61 -4.79 9.52
N GLY A 199 -7.92 -5.94 9.45
CA GLY A 199 -8.31 -7.07 8.61
C GLY A 199 -9.67 -7.68 8.96
N ARG A 200 -10.17 -7.52 10.19
CA ARG A 200 -11.52 -7.99 10.59
C ARG A 200 -12.65 -7.22 9.90
N TRP A 201 -12.38 -5.98 9.50
CA TRP A 201 -13.34 -5.07 8.88
C TRP A 201 -13.10 -4.88 7.40
N ALA A 202 -11.95 -5.35 6.90
CA ALA A 202 -11.62 -5.29 5.48
C ALA A 202 -12.49 -6.24 4.67
N LEU A 203 -12.87 -5.80 3.47
CA LEU A 203 -13.65 -6.56 2.52
C LEU A 203 -12.90 -7.80 2.04
N GLY A 204 -13.66 -8.87 1.77
CA GLY A 204 -13.16 -10.05 1.08
C GLY A 204 -12.66 -9.74 -0.33
N ARG A 205 -12.03 -10.73 -0.97
CA ARG A 205 -11.45 -10.61 -2.32
C ARG A 205 -12.48 -10.15 -3.36
N ASP A 206 -13.65 -10.77 -3.37
CA ASP A 206 -14.68 -10.49 -4.38
C ASP A 206 -15.39 -9.16 -4.13
N GLU A 207 -15.66 -8.82 -2.87
CA GLU A 207 -16.23 -7.54 -2.45
C GLU A 207 -15.27 -6.38 -2.76
N THR A 208 -13.99 -6.54 -2.44
CA THR A 208 -12.93 -5.59 -2.83
C THR A 208 -12.93 -5.38 -4.34
N ARG A 209 -13.00 -6.46 -5.12
CA ARG A 209 -13.06 -6.37 -6.59
C ARG A 209 -14.32 -5.64 -7.07
N LYS A 210 -15.49 -5.91 -6.48
CA LYS A 210 -16.76 -5.23 -6.81
C LYS A 210 -16.65 -3.73 -6.54
N VAL A 211 -16.12 -3.34 -5.38
CA VAL A 211 -15.91 -1.92 -5.01
C VAL A 211 -15.00 -1.19 -6.00
N ILE A 212 -13.85 -1.77 -6.33
CA ILE A 212 -12.92 -1.15 -7.29
C ILE A 212 -13.57 -1.02 -8.69
N LYS A 213 -14.35 -2.03 -9.13
CA LYS A 213 -15.10 -1.98 -10.39
C LYS A 213 -16.20 -0.92 -10.38
N ALA A 214 -16.96 -0.82 -9.30
CA ALA A 214 -18.02 0.18 -9.16
C ALA A 214 -17.45 1.59 -9.24
N TRP A 215 -16.30 1.83 -8.59
CA TRP A 215 -15.59 3.11 -8.67
C TRP A 215 -15.14 3.42 -10.10
N LEU A 216 -14.56 2.44 -10.81
CA LEU A 216 -14.18 2.60 -12.22
C LEU A 216 -15.37 2.99 -13.09
N THR A 217 -16.51 2.31 -12.94
CA THR A 217 -17.73 2.63 -13.70
C THR A 217 -18.22 4.05 -13.40
N SER A 218 -18.20 4.48 -12.13
CA SER A 218 -18.60 5.84 -11.75
C SER A 218 -17.75 6.91 -12.46
N CYS A 219 -16.44 6.69 -12.57
CA CYS A 219 -15.53 7.63 -13.22
C CYS A 219 -15.88 7.86 -14.70
N TYR A 220 -16.17 6.80 -15.44
CA TYR A 220 -16.54 6.89 -16.86
C TYR A 220 -17.93 7.51 -17.07
N LEU A 221 -18.86 7.31 -16.14
CA LEU A 221 -20.19 7.91 -16.22
C LEU A 221 -20.15 9.43 -15.96
N THR A 222 -19.29 9.89 -15.04
CA THR A 222 -19.09 11.32 -14.78
C THR A 222 -18.45 12.02 -15.98
N SER A 223 -17.43 11.43 -16.60
CA SER A 223 -16.79 12.01 -17.80
C SER A 223 -17.72 12.08 -19.01
N SER A 224 -18.61 11.10 -19.18
CA SER A 224 -19.59 11.06 -20.27
C SER A 224 -20.77 12.02 -20.06
N GLY A 225 -21.04 12.42 -18.80
CA GLY A 225 -22.11 13.35 -18.44
C GLY A 225 -21.68 14.82 -18.39
N GLU A 226 -20.39 15.10 -18.12
CA GLU A 226 -19.84 16.46 -18.04
C GLU A 226 -19.72 17.15 -19.41
N GLU A 227 -19.60 16.39 -20.52
CA GLU A 227 -19.71 16.97 -21.87
C GLU A 227 -21.11 17.56 -22.18
N SER A 228 -22.12 17.25 -21.36
CA SER A 228 -23.50 17.73 -21.54
C SER A 228 -23.97 18.75 -20.49
N ARG A 229 -23.21 19.05 -19.44
CA ARG A 229 -23.66 19.98 -18.37
C ARG A 229 -22.53 20.86 -17.82
N SER A 230 -22.30 21.99 -18.49
CA SER A 230 -21.71 23.19 -17.88
C SER A 230 -22.72 23.82 -16.91
N GLY A 231 -22.60 23.56 -15.60
CA GLY A 231 -23.35 24.30 -14.59
C GLY A 231 -23.36 23.68 -13.18
N SER A 232 -22.66 24.35 -12.26
CA SER A 232 -22.75 24.26 -10.79
C SER A 232 -22.24 22.98 -10.10
N ARG A 233 -21.15 23.13 -9.34
CA ARG A 233 -20.49 22.09 -8.53
C ARG A 233 -21.22 21.91 -7.20
N HIS A 234 -21.73 20.71 -6.96
CA HIS A 234 -21.71 19.98 -5.69
C HIS A 234 -21.72 18.49 -6.04
N THR A 235 -20.54 17.87 -6.15
CA THR A 235 -20.41 16.43 -6.37
C THR A 235 -20.70 15.72 -5.05
N GLN A 236 -21.89 15.11 -4.92
CA GLN A 236 -22.12 14.06 -3.93
C GLN A 236 -21.30 12.83 -4.36
N THR A 237 -20.26 12.53 -3.60
CA THR A 237 -19.47 11.31 -3.74
C THR A 237 -20.36 10.11 -3.38
N PRO A 238 -20.44 9.05 -4.21
CA PRO A 238 -21.17 7.85 -3.83
C PRO A 238 -20.45 7.16 -2.66
N THR A 239 -21.07 7.19 -1.48
CA THR A 239 -20.67 6.36 -0.33
C THR A 239 -21.10 4.93 -0.60
N ILE A 240 -20.16 3.99 -0.56
CA ILE A 240 -20.48 2.57 -0.64
C ILE A 240 -20.98 2.16 0.75
N ALA A 241 -22.26 1.84 0.87
CA ALA A 241 -22.79 1.32 2.13
C ALA A 241 -22.15 -0.03 2.44
N TYR A 242 -21.35 -0.09 3.51
CA TYR A 242 -20.81 -1.35 4.01
C TYR A 242 -21.93 -2.23 4.58
N SER A 243 -22.00 -3.46 4.09
CA SER A 243 -22.73 -4.54 4.77
C SER A 243 -21.70 -5.50 5.36
N PRO A 244 -21.62 -5.64 6.69
CA PRO A 244 -20.61 -6.50 7.31
C PRO A 244 -20.77 -7.96 6.84
N PRO A 245 -19.67 -8.71 6.70
CA PRO A 245 -19.76 -10.14 6.43
C PRO A 245 -20.46 -10.84 7.61
N SER A 246 -21.36 -11.77 7.30
CA SER A 246 -22.03 -12.60 8.31
C SER A 246 -20.99 -13.28 9.21
N PRO A 247 -21.15 -13.25 10.55
CA PRO A 247 -20.18 -13.83 11.49
C PRO A 247 -20.09 -15.36 11.48
N ASP A 248 -20.62 -16.03 10.46
CA ASP A 248 -20.70 -17.49 10.40
C ASP A 248 -20.48 -18.01 8.98
N GLN A 249 -19.21 -18.20 8.61
CA GLN A 249 -18.72 -19.33 7.80
C GLN A 249 -17.25 -19.59 8.20
N GLY A 250 -17.08 -20.46 9.20
CA GLY A 250 -15.76 -20.85 9.70
C GLY A 250 -15.06 -21.92 8.85
N ARG A 251 -13.75 -21.79 8.68
CA ARG A 251 -12.68 -22.68 9.19
C ARG A 251 -11.33 -22.28 8.63
#